data_AF-N8XRY4-F1
#
_entry.id   AF-N8XRY4-F1
#
_cell.length_a   1.000
_cell.length_b   1.000
_cell.length_c   1.000
_cell.angle_alpha   90.00
_cell.angle_beta   90.00
_cell.angle_gamma   90.00
#
_symmetry.space_group_name_H-M   'P 1'
#
loop_
_entity.id
_entity.type
_entity.pdbx_description
1 polymer ?
#
loop_
_entity_poly.entity_id
_entity_poly.type
_entity_poly.pdbx_seq_one_letter_code
_entity_poly.pdbx_strand_id
1 'polypeptide(L)'
;MLATALFYFDGTWMLSTGVGWYKNLLPNFDAFNQTSTQSVENLLDTEAYGLEYYAGYHVDLDHHGMKYIQPYLMGNYLKYRSGYDFSRRDHGIGVAIRFNHGIGFDYERLYTQDSNHTPDMHLFRLRYEW
;
A
#
# COMPACT_ATOMS: atom_id res chain seq x y z
N MET A 1 -13.11 -12.67 -3.43
CA MET A 1 -12.21 -12.09 -2.41
C MET A 1 -12.87 -12.21 -1.05
N LEU A 2 -12.10 -12.51 0.00
CA LEU A 2 -12.53 -12.36 1.38
C LEU A 2 -11.53 -11.44 2.07
N ALA A 3 -11.98 -10.33 2.64
CA ALA A 3 -11.09 -9.39 3.32
C ALA A 3 -11.79 -8.78 4.53
N THR A 4 -11.00 -8.41 5.52
CA THR A 4 -11.47 -7.70 6.72
C THR A 4 -10.39 -6.71 7.16
N ALA A 5 -10.81 -5.63 7.80
CA ALA A 5 -9.91 -4.60 8.30
C ALA A 5 -10.44 -3.97 9.58
N LEU A 6 -9.51 -3.55 10.42
CA LEU A 6 -9.74 -2.81 11.64
C LEU A 6 -9.16 -1.40 11.49
N PHE A 7 -9.92 -0.41 11.91
CA PHE A 7 -9.53 0.99 11.87
C PHE A 7 -9.75 1.63 13.24
N TYR A 8 -8.81 2.46 13.64
CA TYR A 8 -8.90 3.29 14.83
C TYR A 8 -8.47 4.71 14.49
N PHE A 9 -9.30 5.68 14.88
CA PHE A 9 -9.03 7.10 14.71
C PHE A 9 -9.62 7.88 15.88
N ASP A 10 -8.79 8.65 16.56
CA ASP A 10 -9.19 9.49 17.70
C ASP A 10 -8.90 11.00 17.48
N GLY A 11 -8.45 11.37 16.28
CA GLY A 11 -8.01 12.73 15.94
C GLY A 11 -6.51 12.96 16.09
N THR A 12 -5.79 12.12 16.83
CA THR A 12 -4.33 12.18 16.98
C THR A 12 -3.67 10.95 16.34
N TRP A 13 -4.15 9.76 16.64
CA TRP A 13 -3.67 8.51 16.06
C TRP A 13 -4.60 8.04 14.96
N MET A 14 -4.01 7.61 13.86
CA MET A 14 -4.69 6.91 12.79
C MET A 14 -4.03 5.55 12.61
N LEU A 15 -4.70 4.49 13.06
CA LEU A 15 -4.20 3.12 12.97
C LEU A 15 -5.13 2.30 12.07
N SER A 16 -4.55 1.49 11.21
CA SER A 16 -5.32 0.48 10.49
C SER A 16 -4.52 -0.80 10.30
N THR A 17 -5.25 -1.91 10.22
CA THR A 17 -4.69 -3.16 9.72
C THR A 17 -5.76 -3.93 8.97
N GLY A 18 -5.38 -4.55 7.86
CA GLY A 18 -6.24 -5.33 7.01
C GLY A 18 -5.61 -6.67 6.69
N VAL A 19 -6.44 -7.68 6.47
CA VAL A 19 -6.04 -8.96 5.90
C VAL A 19 -6.98 -9.34 4.78
N GLY A 20 -6.43 -9.96 3.74
CA GLY A 20 -7.17 -10.35 2.56
C GLY A 20 -6.75 -11.73 2.06
N TRP A 21 -7.73 -12.48 1.56
CA TRP A 21 -7.53 -13.67 0.75
C TRP A 21 -8.14 -13.42 -0.63
N TYR A 22 -7.31 -13.62 -1.64
CA TYR A 22 -7.59 -13.36 -3.04
C TYR A 22 -7.52 -14.68 -3.77
N LYS A 23 -8.60 -15.03 -4.47
CA LYS A 23 -8.67 -16.20 -5.34
C LYS A 23 -9.23 -15.74 -6.67
N ASN A 24 -8.58 -16.12 -7.76
CA ASN A 24 -8.99 -15.79 -9.11
C ASN A 24 -9.01 -14.29 -9.42
N LEU A 25 -8.10 -13.52 -8.82
CA LEU A 25 -8.09 -12.05 -8.88
C LEU A 25 -6.74 -11.45 -9.27
N LEU A 26 -5.65 -12.08 -8.86
CA LEU A 26 -4.33 -11.60 -9.19
C LEU A 26 -3.84 -12.32 -10.45
N PRO A 27 -3.12 -11.62 -11.34
CA PRO A 27 -2.61 -12.24 -12.56
C PRO A 27 -1.52 -13.28 -12.23
N ASN A 28 -1.66 -14.45 -12.83
CA ASN A 28 -0.61 -15.44 -12.96
C ASN A 28 0.36 -14.97 -14.07
N PHE A 29 1.51 -14.43 -13.69
CA PHE A 29 2.47 -13.97 -14.68
C PHE A 29 3.21 -15.11 -15.39
N ASP A 30 3.26 -16.31 -14.82
CA ASP A 30 3.84 -17.50 -15.47
C ASP A 30 2.97 -17.98 -16.64
N ALA A 31 1.65 -17.70 -16.60
CA ALA A 31 0.74 -18.03 -17.70
C ALA A 31 1.07 -17.30 -19.01
N PHE A 32 1.74 -16.14 -18.97
CA PHE A 32 2.17 -15.43 -20.18
C PHE A 32 3.29 -16.15 -20.94
N ASN A 33 4.07 -17.01 -20.26
CA ASN A 33 5.15 -17.78 -20.87
C ASN A 33 4.67 -19.11 -21.47
N GLN A 34 3.39 -19.46 -21.31
CA GLN A 34 2.80 -20.69 -21.81
C GLN A 34 2.11 -20.45 -23.17
N THR A 35 2.65 -21.07 -24.22
CA THR A 35 2.33 -20.78 -25.63
C THR A 35 0.94 -21.27 -26.10
N SER A 36 0.18 -21.99 -25.27
CA SER A 36 -0.96 -22.79 -25.73
C SER A 36 -2.33 -22.48 -25.10
N THR A 37 -2.43 -21.59 -24.10
CA THR A 37 -3.72 -21.36 -23.41
C THR A 37 -3.81 -19.98 -22.75
N GLN A 38 -3.86 -18.92 -23.57
CA GLN A 38 -4.19 -17.56 -23.10
C GLN A 38 -5.71 -17.40 -22.91
N SER A 39 -6.28 -18.11 -21.94
CA SER A 39 -7.63 -17.83 -21.45
C SER A 39 -7.56 -16.94 -20.21
N VAL A 40 -8.60 -16.10 -20.01
CA VAL A 40 -8.73 -15.28 -18.79
C VAL A 40 -8.74 -16.15 -17.54
N GLU A 41 -9.29 -17.36 -17.64
CA GLU A 41 -9.34 -18.35 -16.54
C GLU A 41 -7.92 -18.73 -16.09
N ASN A 42 -7.02 -19.07 -17.01
CA ASN A 42 -5.63 -19.41 -16.67
C ASN A 42 -4.81 -18.22 -16.18
N LEU A 43 -5.08 -17.02 -16.72
CA LEU A 43 -4.43 -15.80 -16.26
C LEU A 43 -4.84 -15.47 -14.82
N LEU A 44 -6.08 -15.77 -14.43
CA LEU A 44 -6.56 -15.45 -13.10
C LEU A 44 -6.38 -16.61 -12.13
N ASP A 45 -6.09 -17.84 -12.56
CA ASP A 45 -5.94 -19.02 -11.68
C ASP A 45 -4.78 -18.89 -10.69
N THR A 46 -5.05 -18.13 -9.63
CA THR A 46 -4.14 -17.77 -8.57
C THR A 46 -4.87 -17.75 -7.26
N GLU A 47 -4.12 -18.05 -6.22
CA GLU A 47 -4.55 -17.87 -4.85
C GLU A 47 -3.46 -17.13 -4.10
N ALA A 48 -3.82 -16.08 -3.37
CA ALA A 48 -2.89 -15.26 -2.62
C ALA A 48 -3.54 -14.75 -1.34
N TYR A 49 -2.72 -14.39 -0.36
CA TYR A 49 -3.18 -13.68 0.82
C TYR A 49 -2.28 -12.48 1.09
N GLY A 50 -2.85 -11.49 1.75
CA GLY A 50 -2.14 -10.28 2.11
C GLY A 50 -2.51 -9.75 3.48
N LEU A 51 -1.61 -8.93 4.01
CA LEU A 51 -1.76 -8.15 5.23
C LEU A 51 -1.35 -6.73 4.89
N GLU A 52 -2.09 -5.76 5.37
CA GLU A 52 -1.79 -4.33 5.25
C GLU A 52 -1.86 -3.70 6.63
N TYR A 53 -1.04 -2.68 6.86
CA TYR A 53 -1.10 -1.90 8.08
C TYR A 53 -0.69 -0.44 7.85
N TYR A 54 -1.20 0.43 8.71
CA TYR A 54 -0.91 1.86 8.72
C TYR A 54 -0.89 2.36 10.16
N ALA A 55 0.05 3.25 10.47
CA ALA A 55 0.05 4.02 11.70
C ALA A 55 0.54 5.44 11.42
N GLY A 56 -0.32 6.42 11.65
CA GLY A 56 -0.03 7.84 11.51
C GLY A 56 -0.28 8.58 12.81
N TYR A 57 0.51 9.64 13.04
CA TYR A 57 0.36 10.54 14.17
C TYR A 57 0.11 11.95 13.67
N HIS A 58 -1.02 12.54 14.02
CA HIS A 58 -1.47 13.84 13.57
C HIS A 58 -1.01 14.93 14.54
N VAL A 59 -0.26 15.90 14.03
CA VAL A 59 0.20 17.08 14.78
C VAL A 59 -0.46 18.31 14.18
N ASP A 60 -1.46 18.83 14.87
CA ASP A 60 -2.04 20.13 14.55
C ASP A 60 -1.04 21.24 14.86
N LEU A 61 -0.84 22.14 13.90
CA LEU A 61 0.10 23.26 14.05
C LEU A 61 -0.60 24.61 14.14
N ASP A 62 -1.80 24.75 13.56
CA ASP A 62 -2.76 25.89 13.50
C ASP A 62 -2.23 27.35 13.56
N HIS A 63 -0.93 27.51 13.39
CA HIS A 63 -0.15 28.72 13.57
C HIS A 63 0.96 28.65 12.52
N HIS A 64 1.22 29.77 11.83
CA HIS A 64 2.25 29.92 10.78
C HIS A 64 1.89 29.35 9.38
N GLY A 65 0.61 29.16 9.05
CA GLY A 65 0.16 28.80 7.70
C GLY A 65 0.25 27.31 7.35
N MET A 66 0.77 26.49 8.26
CA MET A 66 0.68 25.03 8.24
C MET A 66 -0.52 24.58 9.07
N LYS A 67 -1.33 23.68 8.50
CA LYS A 67 -2.52 23.11 9.14
C LYS A 67 -2.10 21.97 10.07
N TYR A 68 -1.42 20.98 9.51
CA TYR A 68 -0.91 19.84 10.25
C TYR A 68 0.32 19.20 9.60
N ILE A 69 1.05 18.45 10.41
CA ILE A 69 2.07 17.49 9.96
C ILE A 69 1.67 16.11 10.48
N GLN A 70 1.74 15.10 9.63
CA GLN A 70 1.43 13.73 9.97
C GLN A 70 2.56 12.80 9.53
N PRO A 71 3.55 12.51 10.40
CA PRO A 71 4.42 11.35 10.18
C PRO A 71 3.59 10.08 10.21
N TYR A 72 3.94 9.13 9.35
CA TYR A 72 3.29 7.83 9.31
C TYR A 72 4.25 6.73 8.86
N LEU A 73 3.90 5.52 9.24
CA LEU A 73 4.46 4.29 8.69
C LEU A 73 3.33 3.46 8.11
N MET A 74 3.65 2.69 7.09
CA MET A 74 2.72 1.77 6.48
C MET A 74 3.44 0.57 5.94
N GLY A 75 2.71 -0.46 5.57
CA GLY A 75 3.30 -1.58 4.88
C GLY A 75 2.27 -2.58 4.45
N ASN A 76 2.71 -3.43 3.55
CA ASN A 76 1.91 -4.55 3.06
C ASN A 76 2.78 -5.78 2.90
N TYR A 77 2.15 -6.92 3.08
CA TYR A 77 2.68 -8.22 2.74
C TYR A 77 1.71 -8.89 1.79
N LEU A 78 2.20 -9.41 0.67
CA LEU A 78 1.45 -10.21 -0.27
C LEU A 78 2.23 -11.48 -0.57
N LYS A 79 1.56 -12.63 -0.53
CA LYS A 79 2.16 -13.90 -0.94
C LYS A 79 1.16 -14.74 -1.73
N TYR A 80 1.60 -15.21 -2.88
CA TYR A 80 0.89 -16.20 -3.67
C TYR A 80 1.08 -17.59 -3.03
N ARG A 81 -0.01 -18.36 -3.00
CA ARG A 81 -0.06 -19.78 -2.62
C ARG A 81 -0.06 -20.68 -3.84
N SER A 82 -0.68 -20.24 -4.94
CA SER A 82 -0.74 -20.98 -6.20
C SER A 82 -0.78 -20.04 -7.40
N GLY A 83 -0.46 -20.59 -8.57
CA GLY A 83 -0.48 -19.88 -9.86
C GLY A 83 0.84 -19.22 -10.20
N TYR A 84 1.41 -18.43 -9.29
CA TYR A 84 2.66 -17.68 -9.53
C TYR A 84 3.55 -17.71 -8.28
N ASP A 85 4.87 -17.90 -8.44
CA ASP A 85 5.80 -17.87 -7.30
C ASP A 85 6.25 -16.44 -6.99
N PHE A 86 5.41 -15.72 -6.26
CA PHE A 86 5.68 -14.34 -5.88
C PHE A 86 5.30 -14.04 -4.44
N SER A 87 6.20 -13.31 -3.78
CA SER A 87 5.92 -12.68 -2.51
C SER A 87 6.54 -11.30 -2.50
N ARG A 88 5.87 -10.36 -1.83
CA ARG A 88 6.32 -8.98 -1.70
C ARG A 88 5.99 -8.44 -0.32
N ARG A 89 6.96 -7.75 0.26
CA ARG A 89 6.88 -7.02 1.53
C ARG A 89 7.30 -5.59 1.24
N ASP A 90 6.44 -4.65 1.58
CA ASP A 90 6.75 -3.23 1.52
C ASP A 90 6.66 -2.65 2.92
N HIS A 91 7.66 -1.84 3.27
CA HIS A 91 7.66 -1.05 4.49
C HIS A 91 7.87 0.42 4.11
N GLY A 92 6.86 1.23 4.36
CA GLY A 92 6.86 2.67 4.09
C GLY A 92 7.03 3.47 5.36
N ILE A 93 7.83 4.54 5.26
CA ILE A 93 7.80 5.65 6.20
C ILE A 93 7.61 6.94 5.42
N GLY A 94 6.72 7.79 5.90
CA GLY A 94 6.42 9.04 5.23
C GLY A 94 6.00 10.14 6.18
N VAL A 95 5.86 11.32 5.61
CA VAL A 95 5.32 12.50 6.27
C VAL A 95 4.38 13.22 5.31
N ALA A 96 3.18 13.50 5.78
CA ALA A 96 2.22 14.35 5.10
C ALA A 96 2.23 15.73 5.75
N ILE A 97 2.33 16.78 4.93
CA ILE A 97 2.28 18.17 5.38
C ILE A 97 1.12 18.84 4.65
N ARG A 98 0.28 19.56 5.38
CA ARG A 98 -0.82 20.35 4.82
C ARG A 98 -0.72 21.81 5.25
N PHE A 99 -1.01 22.70 4.32
CA PHE A 99 -1.06 24.14 4.54
C PHE A 99 -2.50 24.63 4.54
N ASN A 100 -2.72 25.81 5.09
CA ASN A 100 -4.07 26.37 5.26
C ASN A 100 -4.75 26.72 3.92
N HIS A 101 -3.98 26.91 2.85
CA HIS A 101 -4.45 27.34 1.54
C HIS A 101 -4.62 26.17 0.55
N GLY A 102 -5.02 24.99 1.06
CA GLY A 102 -5.31 23.80 0.24
C GLY A 102 -4.09 23.05 -0.31
N ILE A 103 -2.92 23.69 -0.37
CA ILE A 103 -1.67 23.04 -0.79
C ILE A 103 -1.19 22.08 0.30
N GLY A 104 -0.63 20.95 -0.12
CA GLY A 104 0.07 20.02 0.73
C GLY A 104 1.03 19.15 -0.06
N PHE A 105 1.91 18.46 0.63
CA PHE A 105 2.72 17.42 0.01
C PHE A 105 2.95 16.25 0.94
N ASP A 106 3.22 15.10 0.34
CA ASP A 106 3.62 13.88 1.03
C ASP A 106 5.02 13.51 0.53
N TYR A 107 5.90 13.15 1.46
CA TYR A 107 7.17 12.50 1.15
C TYR A 107 7.21 11.14 1.80
N GLU A 108 7.59 10.12 1.04
CA GLU A 108 7.61 8.74 1.50
C GLU A 108 8.83 8.01 0.96
N ARG A 109 9.35 7.10 1.77
CA ARG A 109 10.34 6.11 1.38
C ARG A 109 9.78 4.72 1.62
N LEU A 110 9.79 3.90 0.58
CA LEU A 110 9.36 2.52 0.58
C LEU A 110 10.56 1.59 0.45
N TYR A 111 10.69 0.70 1.41
CA TYR A 111 11.63 -0.41 1.39
C TYR A 111 10.90 -1.64 0.85
N THR A 112 11.34 -2.13 -0.31
CA THR A 112 10.68 -3.26 -0.99
C THR A 112 11.53 -4.51 -0.88
N GLN A 113 10.92 -5.62 -0.47
CA GLN A 113 11.52 -6.94 -0.52
C GLN A 113 10.55 -7.88 -1.22
N ASP A 114 10.89 -8.27 -2.45
CA ASP A 114 10.08 -9.22 -3.21
C ASP A 114 10.93 -10.27 -3.92
N SER A 115 10.26 -11.26 -4.53
CA SER A 115 10.92 -12.33 -5.29
C SER A 115 11.75 -11.81 -6.48
N ASN A 116 11.49 -10.58 -6.93
CA ASN A 116 12.09 -9.99 -8.13
C ASN A 116 13.18 -8.95 -7.81
N HIS A 117 13.52 -8.75 -6.53
CA HIS A 117 14.49 -7.76 -6.07
C HIS A 117 14.16 -6.33 -6.52
N THR A 118 12.88 -5.96 -6.47
CA THR A 118 12.44 -4.60 -6.79
C THR A 118 13.17 -3.57 -5.89
N PRO A 119 13.77 -2.51 -6.48
CA PRO A 119 14.46 -1.48 -5.70
C PRO A 119 13.55 -0.69 -4.76
N ASP A 120 14.16 -0.09 -3.74
CA ASP A 120 13.51 0.90 -2.89
C ASP A 120 13.02 2.10 -3.71
N MET A 121 11.92 2.71 -3.25
CA MET A 121 11.30 3.84 -3.94
C MET A 121 11.21 5.07 -3.03
N HIS A 122 11.43 6.24 -3.61
CA HIS A 122 11.08 7.52 -3.03
C HIS A 122 9.87 8.09 -3.76
N LEU A 123 8.86 8.49 -3.00
CA LEU A 123 7.66 9.10 -3.53
C LEU A 123 7.53 10.52 -2.98
N PHE A 124 7.43 11.49 -3.88
CA PHE A 124 7.02 12.84 -3.56
C PHE A 124 5.70 13.13 -4.25
N ARG A 125 4.70 13.53 -3.48
CA ARG A 125 3.36 13.82 -3.98
C ARG A 125 2.98 15.24 -3.61
N LEU A 126 2.73 16.07 -4.62
CA LEU A 126 2.09 17.38 -4.43
C LEU A 126 0.57 17.19 -4.49
N ARG A 127 -0.14 17.88 -3.59
CA ARG A 127 -1.60 17.84 -3.50
C ARG A 127 -2.15 19.25 -3.36
N TYR A 128 -3.30 19.49 -3.98
CA TYR A 128 -4.09 20.70 -3.80
C TYR A 128 -5.54 20.29 -3.55
N GLU A 129 -6.11 20.80 -2.47
CA GLU A 129 -7.51 20.62 -2.08
C GLU A 129 -8.23 21.96 -2.25
N TRP A 130 -9.32 21.97 -3.03
CA TRP A 130 -10.14 23.16 -3.28
C TRP A 130 -11.27 23.30 -2.25
#